data_AF-A0A7K0L4V7-F1
#
_entry.id   AF-A0A7K0L4V7-F1
#
_cell.length_a   1.000
_cell.length_b   1.000
_cell.length_c   1.000
_cell.angle_alpha   90.00
_cell.angle_beta   90.00
_cell.angle_gamma   90.00
#
_symmetry.space_group_name_H-M   'P 1'
#
loop_
_entity.id
_entity.type
_entity.pdbx_description
1 polymer ?
#
loop_
_entity_poly.entity_id
_entity_poly.type
_entity_poly.pdbx_seq_one_letter_code
_entity_poly.pdbx_strand_id
1 'polypeptide(L)'
;MALTRPLRLKSEVAKLRPEASSSSLPIARVWVDSGVFHLDQSYDYLIPDNLSSAVRTGIRIQVPFHGREVEALVLSRIAVSDSPVLKSISKVISPQSVATSESLELIEAVATRWAAHPFDILRSAIPPRVASIDKQSFPQLPVRPSTNKARRSYIQIPPVVNRFDFIASTISTSPSKGSTLIVLPDANSAHRLQKMIEGSILLDSTLERSGRYSNFLRIRNGENLVVIGTRSAIFAPLADLSAIYIVDEGSESHYEVRTPGWNVRDVAILRSMRAAISLHFVGYSPSSEIARLIESRWLDYSSSKSRVDVASFQQTHGELLPSRLMSEIRRAMKVGPILFISPRKGYSQAITCSKCRNIAMCKCGGKLSQKAVNSAVTCVICAQSVSEWKCTWCRGATPFLLGRGSDRFAYEIGAAFPGT
;
A
#
# COMPACT_ATOMS: atom_id res chain seq x y z
N MET A 1 -6.13 -21.43 55.84
CA MET A 1 -7.54 -21.07 55.53
C MET A 1 -7.55 -20.20 54.28
N ALA A 2 -8.07 -20.71 53.17
CA ALA A 2 -8.12 -20.00 51.90
C ALA A 2 -9.23 -18.92 51.94
N LEU A 3 -8.86 -17.66 51.68
CA LEU A 3 -9.79 -16.54 51.56
C LEU A 3 -10.70 -16.75 50.34
N THR A 4 -11.97 -17.06 50.58
CA THR A 4 -13.02 -17.14 49.56
C THR A 4 -13.18 -15.79 48.87
N ARG A 5 -12.87 -15.73 47.57
CA ARG A 5 -13.14 -14.56 46.72
C ARG A 5 -14.64 -14.21 46.79
N PRO A 6 -15.01 -12.92 46.93
CA PRO A 6 -16.41 -12.52 46.97
C PRO A 6 -17.10 -12.83 45.63
N LEU A 7 -18.34 -13.30 45.70
CA LEU A 7 -19.19 -13.61 44.56
C LEU A 7 -19.39 -12.33 43.72
N ARG A 8 -18.95 -12.37 42.46
CA ARG A 8 -19.20 -11.30 41.48
C ARG A 8 -20.59 -11.53 40.90
N LEU A 9 -21.56 -10.70 41.29
CA LEU A 9 -22.87 -10.67 40.63
C LEU A 9 -22.66 -10.43 39.13
N LYS A 10 -23.13 -11.37 38.30
CA LYS A 10 -23.28 -11.12 36.86
C LYS A 10 -24.35 -10.06 36.73
N SER A 11 -23.98 -8.86 36.27
CA SER A 11 -24.95 -7.85 35.89
C SER A 11 -25.76 -8.37 34.71
N GLU A 12 -27.00 -8.79 34.94
CA GLU A 12 -27.95 -9.00 33.85
C GLU A 12 -28.50 -7.65 33.45
N VAL A 13 -28.00 -7.13 32.33
CA VAL A 13 -28.59 -5.95 31.69
C VAL A 13 -29.86 -6.42 31.01
N ALA A 14 -31.00 -5.90 31.44
CA ALA A 14 -32.28 -6.19 30.81
C ALA A 14 -32.18 -5.93 29.30
N LYS A 15 -32.65 -6.89 28.48
CA LYS A 15 -32.73 -6.69 27.03
C LYS A 15 -33.77 -5.61 26.77
N LEU A 16 -33.29 -4.39 26.51
CA LEU A 16 -34.11 -3.28 26.05
C LEU A 16 -34.88 -3.74 24.81
N ARG A 17 -36.20 -3.52 24.81
CA ARG A 17 -37.00 -3.72 23.59
C ARG A 17 -36.45 -2.76 22.52
N PRO A 18 -36.42 -3.16 21.24
CA PRO A 18 -36.01 -2.25 20.19
C PRO A 18 -36.99 -1.07 20.15
N GLU A 19 -36.56 0.08 20.67
CA GLU A 19 -37.31 1.32 20.57
C GLU A 19 -37.08 1.92 19.19
N ALA A 20 -38.17 2.15 18.45
CA ALA A 20 -38.13 2.82 17.17
C ALA A 20 -37.81 4.31 17.40
N SER A 21 -36.88 4.87 16.62
CA SER A 21 -36.62 6.31 16.66
C SER A 21 -37.75 7.10 16.02
N SER A 22 -38.07 8.25 16.61
CA SER A 22 -38.96 9.28 16.07
C SER A 22 -38.35 10.11 14.92
N SER A 23 -37.12 9.80 14.51
CA SER A 23 -36.41 10.47 13.41
C SER A 23 -36.94 10.07 12.03
N SER A 24 -36.85 10.99 11.06
CA SER A 24 -37.16 10.72 9.65
C SER A 24 -36.21 9.70 8.99
N LEU A 25 -35.03 9.49 9.57
CA LEU A 25 -34.06 8.47 9.14
C LEU A 25 -33.67 7.59 10.35
N PRO A 26 -34.57 6.70 10.82
CA PRO A 26 -34.41 5.98 12.08
C PRO A 26 -33.51 4.75 11.98
N ILE A 27 -33.02 4.41 10.78
CA ILE A 27 -32.24 3.20 10.54
C ILE A 27 -30.83 3.57 10.10
N ALA A 28 -29.82 2.91 10.67
CA ALA A 28 -28.44 3.00 10.25
C ALA A 28 -28.06 1.75 9.44
N ARG A 29 -27.54 1.97 8.23
CA ARG A 29 -26.89 0.93 7.43
C ARG A 29 -25.42 0.89 7.77
N VAL A 30 -24.88 -0.29 8.08
CA VAL A 30 -23.53 -0.44 8.64
C VAL A 30 -22.75 -1.58 8.00
N TRP A 31 -21.42 -1.46 7.98
CA TRP A 31 -20.54 -2.63 7.87
C TRP A 31 -20.12 -3.08 9.26
N VAL A 32 -20.21 -4.39 9.50
CA VAL A 32 -19.84 -5.02 10.77
C VAL A 32 -18.51 -5.75 10.64
N ASP A 33 -17.76 -5.82 11.74
CA ASP A 33 -16.64 -6.74 11.82
C ASP A 33 -17.16 -8.18 12.07
N SER A 34 -17.55 -8.85 10.99
CA SER A 34 -18.03 -10.24 11.05
C SER A 34 -16.90 -11.22 11.34
N GLY A 35 -15.66 -10.90 10.96
CA GLY A 35 -14.53 -11.83 10.97
C GLY A 35 -14.68 -13.01 10.00
N VAL A 36 -15.70 -12.97 9.13
CA VAL A 36 -16.11 -14.08 8.26
C VAL A 36 -16.28 -13.54 6.84
N PHE A 37 -15.52 -14.08 5.89
CA PHE A 37 -15.39 -13.52 4.54
C PHE A 37 -16.68 -13.53 3.70
N HIS A 38 -17.57 -14.50 3.91
CA HIS A 38 -18.80 -14.67 3.12
C HIS A 38 -19.98 -13.80 3.60
N LEU A 39 -19.77 -12.97 4.62
CA LEU A 39 -20.76 -12.06 5.19
C LEU A 39 -20.38 -10.60 4.90
N ASP A 40 -20.13 -10.30 3.62
CA ASP A 40 -19.62 -9.01 3.12
C ASP A 40 -20.70 -7.96 2.81
N GLN A 41 -21.97 -8.30 3.06
CA GLN A 41 -23.09 -7.39 2.92
C GLN A 41 -23.16 -6.34 4.03
N SER A 42 -23.87 -5.24 3.76
CA SER A 42 -24.25 -4.29 4.80
C SER A 42 -25.43 -4.80 5.62
N TYR A 43 -25.55 -4.31 6.86
CA TYR A 43 -26.62 -4.67 7.79
C TYR A 43 -27.34 -3.42 8.27
N ASP A 44 -28.65 -3.53 8.49
CA ASP A 44 -29.49 -2.43 8.95
C ASP A 44 -29.80 -2.60 10.44
N TYR A 45 -29.73 -1.51 11.21
CA TYR A 45 -30.02 -1.47 12.64
C TYR A 45 -30.88 -0.24 12.98
N LEU A 46 -31.80 -0.39 13.94
CA LEU A 46 -32.56 0.74 14.49
C LEU A 46 -31.65 1.65 15.31
N ILE A 47 -31.78 2.95 15.10
CA ILE A 47 -31.12 3.97 15.90
C ILE A 47 -32.05 4.30 17.07
N PRO A 48 -31.67 4.11 18.34
CA PRO A 48 -32.43 4.60 19.47
C PRO A 48 -32.50 6.15 19.50
N ASP A 49 -33.59 6.72 20.01
CA ASP A 49 -33.78 8.19 20.01
C ASP A 49 -32.69 8.94 20.79
N ASN A 50 -32.22 8.39 21.91
CA ASN A 50 -31.11 8.94 22.69
C ASN A 50 -29.77 8.93 21.94
N LEU A 51 -29.63 8.14 20.87
CA LEU A 51 -28.42 8.08 20.03
C LEU A 51 -28.59 8.81 18.69
N SER A 52 -29.80 9.27 18.35
CA SER A 52 -30.14 9.79 17.02
C SER A 52 -29.31 11.00 16.59
N SER A 53 -28.94 11.89 17.51
CA SER A 53 -28.09 13.05 17.21
C SER A 53 -26.62 12.68 16.99
N ALA A 54 -26.14 11.60 17.60
CA ALA A 54 -24.74 11.18 17.55
C ALA A 54 -24.44 10.23 16.38
N VAL A 55 -25.43 9.45 15.93
CA VAL A 55 -25.28 8.50 14.82
C VAL A 55 -25.36 9.22 13.48
N ARG A 56 -24.22 9.24 12.77
CA ARG A 56 -24.05 9.79 11.42
C ARG A 56 -23.03 8.96 10.64
N THR A 57 -22.91 9.19 9.34
CA THR A 57 -21.92 8.52 8.48
C THR A 57 -20.50 8.61 9.06
N GLY A 58 -19.81 7.47 9.04
CA GLY A 58 -18.45 7.31 9.53
C GLY A 58 -18.30 7.23 11.04
N ILE A 59 -19.40 7.15 11.81
CA ILE A 59 -19.34 6.91 13.26
C ILE A 59 -19.12 5.43 13.55
N ARG A 60 -18.23 5.15 14.50
CA ARG A 60 -18.05 3.82 15.09
C ARG A 60 -19.12 3.57 16.14
N ILE A 61 -19.87 2.49 15.97
CA ILE A 61 -20.91 2.04 16.89
C ILE A 61 -20.67 0.60 17.31
N GLN A 62 -21.37 0.18 18.36
CA GLN A 62 -21.43 -1.22 18.79
C GLN A 62 -22.82 -1.77 18.50
N VAL A 63 -22.88 -2.97 17.92
CA VAL A 63 -24.14 -3.63 17.55
C VAL A 63 -24.13 -5.12 17.92
N PRO A 64 -25.31 -5.72 18.19
CA PRO A 64 -25.42 -7.15 18.42
C PRO A 64 -25.38 -7.91 17.08
N PHE A 65 -24.44 -8.84 16.94
CA PHE A 65 -24.25 -9.67 15.76
C PHE A 65 -23.93 -11.12 16.16
N HIS A 66 -24.74 -12.09 15.73
CA HIS A 66 -24.63 -13.51 16.10
C HIS A 66 -24.35 -13.80 17.59
N GLY A 67 -25.07 -13.12 18.49
CA GLY A 67 -24.98 -13.37 19.94
C GLY A 67 -23.80 -12.71 20.65
N ARG A 68 -22.98 -11.91 19.93
CA ARG A 68 -21.91 -11.10 20.50
C ARG A 68 -22.08 -9.62 20.12
N GLU A 69 -21.45 -8.74 20.87
CA GLU A 69 -21.35 -7.32 20.52
C GLU A 69 -20.12 -7.10 19.64
N VAL A 70 -20.29 -6.50 18.47
CA VAL A 70 -19.20 -6.20 17.53
C VAL A 70 -19.14 -4.71 17.21
N GLU A 71 -17.96 -4.24 16.82
CA GLU A 71 -17.79 -2.91 16.23
C GLU A 71 -18.38 -2.88 14.82
N ALA A 72 -19.06 -1.79 14.51
CA ALA A 72 -19.57 -1.50 13.17
C ALA A 72 -19.31 -0.03 12.81
N LEU A 73 -19.19 0.23 11.51
CA LEU A 73 -19.06 1.59 10.97
C LEU A 73 -20.34 1.96 10.24
N VAL A 74 -20.90 3.12 10.58
CA VAL A 74 -22.12 3.65 9.96
C VAL A 74 -21.82 4.14 8.55
N LEU A 75 -22.53 3.60 7.56
CA LEU A 75 -22.40 3.99 6.15
C LEU A 75 -23.34 5.15 5.83
N SER A 76 -24.61 4.99 6.15
CA SER A 76 -25.65 5.98 5.91
C SER A 76 -26.82 5.78 6.87
N ARG A 77 -27.73 6.75 6.89
CA ARG A 77 -29.04 6.63 7.55
C ARG A 77 -30.13 6.54 6.50
N ILE A 78 -31.09 5.66 6.69
CA ILE A 78 -32.19 5.39 5.76
C ILE A 78 -33.53 5.47 6.49
N ALA A 79 -34.59 5.74 5.74
CA ALA A 79 -35.96 5.82 6.26
C ALA A 79 -36.60 4.43 6.43
N VAL A 80 -36.32 3.51 5.51
CA VAL A 80 -36.94 2.18 5.41
C VAL A 80 -35.85 1.14 5.19
N SER A 81 -36.02 -0.04 5.79
CA SER A 81 -35.19 -1.22 5.53
C SER A 81 -36.05 -2.33 4.93
N ASP A 82 -35.45 -3.12 4.05
CA ASP A 82 -36.06 -4.33 3.50
C ASP A 82 -36.03 -5.50 4.51
N SER A 83 -35.30 -5.35 5.62
CA SER A 83 -35.18 -6.38 6.64
C SER A 83 -36.43 -6.41 7.54
N PRO A 84 -37.08 -7.57 7.72
CA PRO A 84 -38.35 -7.67 8.45
C PRO A 84 -38.20 -7.48 9.97
N VAL A 85 -37.02 -7.75 10.52
CA VAL A 85 -36.74 -7.62 11.95
C VAL A 85 -35.39 -6.93 12.12
N LEU A 86 -35.42 -5.78 12.78
CA LEU A 86 -34.23 -4.98 13.07
C LEU A 86 -33.88 -5.05 14.56
N LYS A 87 -32.58 -5.16 14.85
CA LYS A 87 -32.05 -4.95 16.20
C LYS A 87 -31.65 -3.49 16.37
N SER A 88 -31.60 -3.00 17.61
CA SER A 88 -31.14 -1.65 17.90
C SER A 88 -29.62 -1.57 18.06
N ILE A 89 -29.06 -0.40 17.76
CA ILE A 89 -27.67 -0.05 18.08
C ILE A 89 -27.49 -0.07 19.61
N SER A 90 -26.43 -0.74 20.08
CA SER A 90 -26.15 -0.87 21.51
C SER A 90 -25.57 0.41 22.10
N LYS A 91 -24.58 1.01 21.43
CA LYS A 91 -23.99 2.30 21.82
C LYS A 91 -23.14 2.93 20.71
N VAL A 92 -22.90 4.23 20.83
CA VAL A 92 -21.85 4.93 20.06
C VAL A 92 -20.49 4.74 20.73
N ILE A 93 -19.49 4.27 19.99
CA ILE A 93 -18.14 3.97 20.53
C ILE A 93 -17.27 5.24 20.54
N SER A 94 -17.37 6.06 19.49
CA SER A 94 -16.59 7.29 19.34
C SER A 94 -17.48 8.40 18.78
N PRO A 95 -17.37 9.65 19.29
CA PRO A 95 -18.08 10.80 18.74
C PRO A 95 -17.45 11.29 17.41
N GLN A 96 -16.25 10.82 17.08
CA GLN A 96 -15.50 11.25 15.92
C GLN A 96 -15.94 10.48 14.68
N SER A 97 -16.34 11.20 13.62
CA SER A 97 -16.59 10.58 12.31
C SER A 97 -15.24 10.31 11.65
N VAL A 98 -14.92 9.03 11.45
CA VAL A 98 -13.64 8.56 10.92
C VAL A 98 -13.67 8.28 9.41
N ALA A 99 -14.85 8.38 8.79
CA ALA A 99 -15.04 8.16 7.36
C ALA A 99 -16.02 9.19 6.77
N THR A 100 -15.83 9.50 5.50
CA THR A 100 -16.76 10.23 4.64
C THR A 100 -17.49 9.28 3.70
N SER A 101 -18.59 9.71 3.09
CA SER A 101 -19.26 8.94 2.03
C SER A 101 -18.28 8.60 0.90
N GLU A 102 -17.46 9.56 0.45
CA GLU A 102 -16.44 9.34 -0.58
C GLU A 102 -15.41 8.26 -0.15
N SER A 103 -14.95 8.29 1.10
CA SER A 103 -14.01 7.27 1.59
C SER A 103 -14.64 5.89 1.70
N LEU A 104 -15.92 5.81 2.05
CA LEU A 104 -16.67 4.54 2.11
C LEU A 104 -16.87 3.97 0.71
N GLU A 105 -17.25 4.81 -0.24
CA GLU A 105 -17.36 4.45 -1.66
C GLU A 105 -16.01 3.98 -2.25
N LEU A 106 -14.90 4.62 -1.85
CA LEU A 106 -13.56 4.15 -2.23
C LEU A 106 -13.27 2.77 -1.61
N ILE A 107 -13.56 2.59 -0.32
CA ILE A 107 -13.37 1.31 0.37
C ILE A 107 -14.18 0.21 -0.32
N GLU A 108 -15.44 0.48 -0.68
CA GLU A 108 -16.30 -0.45 -1.43
C GLU A 108 -15.72 -0.77 -2.81
N ALA A 109 -15.31 0.24 -3.58
CA ALA A 109 -14.72 0.04 -4.91
C ALA A 109 -13.44 -0.79 -4.86
N VAL A 110 -12.60 -0.58 -3.84
CA VAL A 110 -11.41 -1.41 -3.59
C VAL A 110 -11.82 -2.82 -3.16
N ALA A 111 -12.79 -2.97 -2.27
CA ALA A 111 -13.30 -4.28 -1.87
C ALA A 111 -13.77 -5.09 -3.08
N THR A 112 -14.58 -4.49 -3.97
CA THR A 112 -15.00 -5.11 -5.23
C THR A 112 -13.83 -5.47 -6.13
N ARG A 113 -12.87 -4.56 -6.32
CA ARG A 113 -11.74 -4.74 -7.25
C ARG A 113 -10.82 -5.90 -6.85
N TRP A 114 -10.72 -6.18 -5.54
CA TRP A 114 -9.93 -7.28 -4.97
C TRP A 114 -10.77 -8.45 -4.47
N ALA A 115 -12.07 -8.48 -4.75
CA ALA A 115 -13.00 -9.51 -4.26
C ALA A 115 -12.84 -9.77 -2.75
N ALA A 116 -12.83 -8.69 -1.98
CA ALA A 116 -12.56 -8.68 -0.55
C ALA A 116 -13.77 -8.18 0.24
N HIS A 117 -13.83 -8.53 1.52
CA HIS A 117 -14.81 -7.97 2.44
C HIS A 117 -14.49 -6.49 2.70
N PRO A 118 -15.45 -5.54 2.62
CA PRO A 118 -15.17 -4.11 2.82
C PRO A 118 -14.48 -3.78 4.14
N PHE A 119 -14.83 -4.50 5.21
CA PHE A 119 -14.20 -4.34 6.53
C PHE A 119 -12.70 -4.69 6.55
N ASP A 120 -12.20 -5.57 5.66
CA ASP A 120 -10.76 -5.84 5.55
C ASP A 120 -9.98 -4.67 4.96
N ILE A 121 -10.59 -3.97 3.99
CA ILE A 121 -10.08 -2.70 3.48
C ILE A 121 -10.17 -1.61 4.56
N LEU A 122 -11.28 -1.56 5.30
CA LEU A 122 -11.49 -0.59 6.39
C LEU A 122 -10.38 -0.67 7.45
N ARG A 123 -9.94 -1.88 7.83
CA ARG A 123 -8.82 -2.09 8.78
C ARG A 123 -7.50 -1.50 8.29
N SER A 124 -7.31 -1.44 6.98
CA SER A 124 -6.15 -0.79 6.36
C SER A 124 -6.33 0.72 6.25
N ALA A 125 -7.56 1.17 5.98
CA ALA A 125 -7.92 2.56 5.72
C ALA A 125 -8.02 3.42 6.99
N ILE A 126 -8.59 2.86 8.07
CA ILE A 126 -8.94 3.61 9.28
C ILE A 126 -8.14 3.06 10.48
N PRO A 127 -7.33 3.90 11.15
CA PRO A 127 -6.56 3.45 12.29
C PRO A 127 -7.45 3.03 13.48
N PRO A 128 -6.95 2.12 14.34
CA PRO A 128 -7.62 1.76 15.58
C PRO A 128 -7.90 3.00 16.45
N ARG A 129 -9.04 3.00 17.13
CA ARG A 129 -9.45 4.09 18.03
C ARG A 129 -8.49 4.25 19.21
N VAL A 130 -8.22 5.50 19.61
CA VAL A 130 -7.57 5.84 20.88
C VAL A 130 -8.45 6.77 21.70
N ALA A 131 -9.05 6.25 22.77
CA ALA A 131 -10.08 6.95 23.55
C ALA A 131 -9.62 8.27 24.20
N SER A 132 -8.33 8.41 24.54
CA SER A 132 -7.80 9.66 25.08
C SER A 132 -7.80 10.80 24.04
N ILE A 133 -7.64 10.47 22.76
CA ILE A 133 -7.62 11.44 21.66
C ILE A 133 -9.04 11.89 21.30
N ASP A 134 -10.05 11.02 21.44
CA ASP A 134 -11.46 11.37 21.19
C ASP A 134 -11.96 12.56 22.03
N LYS A 135 -11.32 12.82 23.17
CA LYS A 135 -11.63 13.95 24.07
C LYS A 135 -11.19 15.30 23.49
N GLN A 136 -10.32 15.30 22.48
CA GLN A 136 -9.90 16.53 21.81
C GLN A 136 -11.01 17.02 20.89
N SER A 137 -11.10 18.34 20.75
CA SER A 137 -12.05 18.96 19.83
C SER A 137 -11.48 18.98 18.42
N PHE A 138 -12.23 18.42 17.47
CA PHE A 138 -11.92 18.50 16.04
C PHE A 138 -13.11 19.18 15.34
N PRO A 139 -12.88 20.16 14.45
CA PRO A 139 -13.95 20.74 13.65
C PRO A 139 -14.56 19.66 12.76
N GLN A 140 -15.83 19.81 12.38
CA GLN A 140 -16.48 18.87 11.46
C GLN A 140 -16.65 19.53 10.11
N LEU A 141 -15.66 19.36 9.24
CA LEU A 141 -15.69 19.94 7.90
C LEU A 141 -16.47 19.04 6.93
N PRO A 142 -17.38 19.61 6.12
CA PRO A 142 -18.05 18.90 5.05
C PRO A 142 -17.06 18.57 3.93
N VAL A 143 -17.33 17.50 3.19
CA VAL A 143 -16.52 17.14 2.01
C VAL A 143 -16.83 18.11 0.88
N ARG A 144 -15.80 18.60 0.21
CA ARG A 144 -15.87 19.46 -0.97
C ARG A 144 -15.24 18.72 -2.15
N PRO A 145 -16.02 18.34 -3.17
CA PRO A 145 -15.45 17.68 -4.34
C PRO A 145 -14.47 18.61 -5.07
N SER A 146 -13.44 18.02 -5.66
CA SER A 146 -12.53 18.74 -6.54
C SER A 146 -13.30 19.31 -7.74
N THR A 147 -13.21 20.63 -7.94
CA THR A 147 -13.79 21.31 -9.10
C THR A 147 -12.81 21.46 -10.27
N ASN A 148 -11.56 21.02 -10.07
CA ASN A 148 -10.51 21.16 -11.07
C ASN A 148 -10.58 20.06 -12.12
N LYS A 149 -10.17 20.38 -13.35
CA LYS A 149 -9.95 19.38 -14.39
C LYS A 149 -8.81 18.46 -13.95
N ALA A 150 -9.16 17.23 -13.58
CA ALA A 150 -8.19 16.21 -13.15
C ALA A 150 -7.11 16.03 -14.22
N ARG A 151 -5.84 16.14 -13.82
CA ARG A 151 -4.69 15.80 -14.65
C ARG A 151 -4.09 14.50 -14.19
N ARG A 152 -3.61 13.69 -15.14
CA ARG A 152 -2.96 12.42 -14.84
C ARG A 152 -1.61 12.39 -15.51
N SER A 153 -0.53 12.28 -14.75
CA SER A 153 0.81 12.22 -15.34
C SER A 153 1.76 11.32 -14.58
N TYR A 154 2.79 10.86 -15.29
CA TYR A 154 4.01 10.32 -14.74
C TYR A 154 5.12 11.35 -14.90
N ILE A 155 5.74 11.75 -13.79
CA ILE A 155 6.81 12.74 -13.72
C ILE A 155 8.13 12.00 -13.49
N GLN A 156 9.00 12.04 -14.49
CA GLN A 156 10.30 11.41 -14.39
C GLN A 156 11.28 12.24 -13.56
N ILE A 157 11.83 11.65 -12.51
CA ILE A 157 12.92 12.26 -11.73
C ILE A 157 14.21 12.22 -12.57
N PRO A 158 14.90 13.35 -12.79
CA PRO A 158 16.20 13.35 -13.43
C PRO A 158 17.24 12.54 -12.62
N PRO A 159 18.13 11.75 -13.26
CA PRO A 159 19.06 10.88 -12.53
C PRO A 159 20.18 11.63 -11.77
N VAL A 160 20.47 12.88 -12.12
CA VAL A 160 21.61 13.67 -11.57
C VAL A 160 21.17 14.72 -10.55
N VAL A 161 19.92 14.66 -10.08
CA VAL A 161 19.40 15.59 -9.06
C VAL A 161 19.12 14.84 -7.76
N ASN A 162 19.16 15.57 -6.65
CA ASN A 162 18.64 15.04 -5.40
C ASN A 162 17.13 14.81 -5.54
N ARG A 163 16.73 13.54 -5.42
CA ARG A 163 15.35 13.12 -5.60
C ARG A 163 14.35 13.81 -4.69
N PHE A 164 14.70 14.08 -3.43
CA PHE A 164 13.76 14.66 -2.48
C PHE A 164 13.62 16.17 -2.70
N ASP A 165 14.70 16.85 -3.11
CA ASP A 165 14.66 18.27 -3.50
C ASP A 165 13.77 18.43 -4.75
N PHE A 166 13.90 17.52 -5.71
CA PHE A 166 13.05 17.48 -6.90
C PHE A 166 11.58 17.22 -6.57
N ILE A 167 11.28 16.24 -5.71
CA ILE A 167 9.90 15.93 -5.30
C ILE A 167 9.29 17.13 -4.56
N ALA A 168 9.99 17.69 -3.57
CA ALA A 168 9.51 18.84 -2.81
C ALA A 168 9.25 20.06 -3.71
N SER A 169 10.18 20.40 -4.60
CA SER A 169 9.99 21.50 -5.56
C SER A 169 8.85 21.25 -6.54
N THR A 170 8.66 20.02 -7.01
CA THR A 170 7.53 19.64 -7.89
C THR A 170 6.18 19.87 -7.20
N ILE A 171 6.06 19.50 -5.93
CA ILE A 171 4.84 19.68 -5.14
C ILE A 171 4.60 21.18 -4.88
N SER A 172 5.62 21.93 -4.46
CA SER A 172 5.49 23.35 -4.14
C SER A 172 5.19 24.23 -5.37
N THR A 173 5.70 23.87 -6.55
CA THR A 173 5.46 24.59 -7.82
C THR A 173 4.11 24.24 -8.47
N SER A 174 3.43 23.21 -7.96
CA SER A 174 2.10 22.79 -8.42
C SER A 174 1.06 23.00 -7.31
N PRO A 175 0.87 24.24 -6.80
CA PRO A 175 -0.04 24.49 -5.69
C PRO A 175 -1.45 24.11 -6.09
N SER A 176 -2.04 23.24 -5.29
CA SER A 176 -3.40 22.77 -5.48
C SER A 176 -4.38 23.67 -4.72
N LYS A 177 -5.61 23.85 -5.24
CA LYS A 177 -6.67 24.64 -4.59
C LYS A 177 -7.33 23.95 -3.39
N GLY A 178 -6.63 22.98 -2.80
CA GLY A 178 -7.12 22.11 -1.74
C GLY A 178 -6.01 21.18 -1.27
N SER A 179 -6.36 20.14 -0.54
CA SER A 179 -5.39 19.20 0.01
C SER A 179 -4.59 18.42 -1.03
N THR A 180 -3.34 18.13 -0.70
CA THR A 180 -2.42 17.27 -1.47
C THR A 180 -2.00 16.07 -0.62
N LEU A 181 -2.11 14.86 -1.19
CA LEU A 181 -1.70 13.61 -0.57
C LEU A 181 -0.46 13.06 -1.27
N ILE A 182 0.59 12.76 -0.52
CA ILE A 182 1.86 12.23 -1.04
C ILE A 182 2.12 10.87 -0.37
N VAL A 183 2.22 9.82 -1.18
CA VAL A 183 2.46 8.46 -0.71
C VAL A 183 3.84 7.99 -1.14
N LEU A 184 4.69 7.67 -0.16
CA LEU A 184 6.04 7.15 -0.35
C LEU A 184 6.11 5.66 -0.01
N PRO A 185 7.09 4.92 -0.57
CA PRO A 185 7.19 3.48 -0.34
C PRO A 185 7.44 3.09 1.12
N ASP A 186 8.20 3.89 1.86
CA ASP A 186 8.68 3.56 3.19
C ASP A 186 8.73 4.78 4.12
N ALA A 187 8.80 4.51 5.42
CA ALA A 187 8.78 5.55 6.45
C ALA A 187 10.04 6.43 6.43
N ASN A 188 11.22 5.90 6.09
CA ASN A 188 12.44 6.72 6.05
C ASN A 188 12.34 7.78 4.95
N SER A 189 11.86 7.36 3.77
CA SER A 189 11.57 8.26 2.66
C SER A 189 10.52 9.30 3.05
N ALA A 190 9.42 8.88 3.70
CA ALA A 190 8.35 9.77 4.14
C ALA A 190 8.84 10.84 5.13
N HIS A 191 9.57 10.44 6.18
CA HIS A 191 10.16 11.39 7.13
C HIS A 191 11.16 12.34 6.49
N ARG A 192 11.96 11.84 5.53
CA ARG A 192 12.94 12.69 4.83
C ARG A 192 12.24 13.78 4.02
N LEU A 193 11.16 13.44 3.31
CA LEU A 193 10.37 14.45 2.59
C LEU A 193 9.63 15.38 3.56
N GLN A 194 9.11 14.87 4.68
CA GLN A 194 8.42 15.67 5.69
C GLN A 194 9.30 16.80 6.24
N LYS A 195 10.59 16.53 6.47
CA LYS A 195 11.56 17.56 6.92
C LYS A 195 11.74 18.70 5.92
N MET A 196 11.37 18.49 4.65
CA MET A 196 11.55 19.47 3.57
C MET A 196 10.27 20.23 3.25
N ILE A 197 9.11 19.74 3.70
CA ILE A 197 7.80 20.37 3.49
C ILE A 197 7.24 20.72 4.87
N GLU A 198 7.51 21.94 5.31
CA GLU A 198 7.02 22.47 6.58
C GLU A 198 5.48 22.45 6.64
N GLY A 199 4.93 22.19 7.82
CA GLY A 199 3.47 22.11 8.03
C GLY A 199 2.79 20.85 7.50
N SER A 200 3.54 19.91 6.89
CA SER A 200 2.99 18.63 6.43
C SER A 200 2.64 17.68 7.58
N ILE A 201 1.52 16.96 7.43
CA ILE A 201 1.06 15.96 8.41
C ILE A 201 1.52 14.57 7.97
N LEU A 202 2.22 13.86 8.86
CA LEU A 202 2.67 12.50 8.60
C LEU A 202 1.60 11.46 8.97
N LEU A 203 1.41 10.47 8.10
CA LEU A 203 0.57 9.30 8.34
C LEU A 203 1.29 8.02 7.92
N ASP A 204 2.04 7.42 8.85
CA ASP A 204 2.70 6.12 8.64
C ASP A 204 2.52 5.17 9.84
N SER A 205 3.12 3.99 9.74
CA SER A 205 3.04 2.94 10.76
C SER A 205 4.08 3.05 11.88
N THR A 206 5.06 3.96 11.78
CA THR A 206 6.10 4.16 12.80
C THR A 206 5.62 5.06 13.93
N LEU A 207 4.63 5.91 13.66
CA LEU A 207 3.94 6.70 14.67
C LEU A 207 3.29 5.82 15.73
N GLU A 208 3.34 6.27 16.98
CA GLU A 208 2.55 5.68 18.06
C GLU A 208 1.06 5.71 17.72
N ARG A 209 0.29 4.77 18.28
CA ARG A 209 -1.16 4.66 18.01
C ARG A 209 -1.91 5.97 18.27
N SER A 210 -1.57 6.67 19.36
CA SER A 210 -2.13 7.97 19.74
C SER A 210 -1.82 9.05 18.69
N GLY A 211 -0.55 9.18 18.29
CA GLY A 211 -0.09 10.13 17.28
C GLY A 211 -0.72 9.86 15.91
N ARG A 212 -0.74 8.60 15.47
CA ARG A 212 -1.35 8.20 14.20
C ARG A 212 -2.85 8.49 14.16
N TYR A 213 -3.58 8.14 15.22
CA TYR A 213 -5.02 8.40 15.30
C TYR A 213 -5.33 9.90 15.40
N SER A 214 -4.53 10.66 16.15
CA SER A 214 -4.65 12.12 16.22
C SER A 214 -4.40 12.78 14.85
N ASN A 215 -3.33 12.41 14.16
CA ASN A 215 -3.05 12.90 12.81
C ASN A 215 -4.15 12.53 11.82
N PHE A 216 -4.67 11.29 11.90
CA PHE A 216 -5.80 10.86 11.07
C PHE A 216 -7.05 11.72 11.31
N LEU A 217 -7.39 12.03 12.57
CA LEU A 217 -8.51 12.91 12.88
C LEU A 217 -8.26 14.36 12.43
N ARG A 218 -7.02 14.87 12.54
CA ARG A 218 -6.65 16.19 11.98
C ARG A 218 -6.82 16.22 10.45
N ILE A 219 -6.41 15.15 9.78
CA ILE A 219 -6.55 15.00 8.33
C ILE A 219 -8.02 14.96 7.91
N ARG A 220 -8.83 14.15 8.60
CA ARG A 220 -10.27 14.02 8.34
C ARG A 220 -11.01 15.35 8.48
N ASN A 221 -10.56 16.18 9.40
CA ASN A 221 -11.26 17.38 9.84
C ASN A 221 -10.56 18.68 9.44
N GLY A 222 -9.53 18.63 8.59
CA GLY A 222 -8.83 19.80 8.08
C GLY A 222 -9.08 20.04 6.59
N GLU A 223 -8.64 21.21 6.12
CA GLU A 223 -8.67 21.66 4.73
C GLU A 223 -7.29 22.20 4.35
N ASN A 224 -6.97 22.23 3.05
CA ASN A 224 -5.70 22.74 2.51
C ASN A 224 -4.43 22.10 3.13
N LEU A 225 -4.54 20.82 3.50
CA LEU A 225 -3.47 20.05 4.10
C LEU A 225 -2.52 19.46 3.07
N VAL A 226 -1.23 19.42 3.41
CA VAL A 226 -0.26 18.52 2.76
C VAL A 226 -0.06 17.31 3.66
N VAL A 227 -0.45 16.13 3.17
CA VAL A 227 -0.32 14.87 3.89
C VAL A 227 0.77 14.03 3.25
N ILE A 228 1.72 13.59 4.05
CA ILE A 228 2.78 12.66 3.63
C ILE A 228 2.55 11.35 4.37
N GLY A 229 2.60 10.23 3.68
CA GLY A 229 2.44 8.95 4.34
C GLY A 229 2.98 7.79 3.54
N THR A 230 2.83 6.60 4.11
CA THR A 230 3.17 5.34 3.44
C THR A 230 1.89 4.67 2.92
N ARG A 231 1.98 3.39 2.54
CA ARG A 231 0.94 2.60 1.88
C ARG A 231 -0.51 2.91 2.30
N SER A 232 -0.83 2.87 3.60
CA SER A 232 -2.22 3.07 4.09
C SER A 232 -2.74 4.50 3.95
N ALA A 233 -1.86 5.49 3.79
CA ALA A 233 -2.27 6.89 3.68
C ALA A 233 -3.08 7.16 2.41
N ILE A 234 -3.05 6.27 1.42
CA ILE A 234 -3.89 6.39 0.21
C ILE A 234 -5.39 6.43 0.52
N PHE A 235 -5.82 5.95 1.69
CA PHE A 235 -7.21 5.99 2.16
C PHE A 235 -7.54 7.21 3.03
N ALA A 236 -6.58 8.11 3.28
CA ALA A 236 -6.77 9.24 4.17
C ALA A 236 -7.98 10.11 3.73
N PRO A 237 -8.98 10.34 4.59
CA PRO A 237 -10.26 10.97 4.22
C PRO A 237 -10.17 12.50 4.21
N LEU A 238 -9.41 13.04 3.26
CA LEU A 238 -9.22 14.47 3.05
C LEU A 238 -10.49 15.11 2.44
N ALA A 239 -11.00 16.17 3.07
CA ALA A 239 -12.28 16.78 2.71
C ALA A 239 -12.25 17.51 1.35
N ASP A 240 -11.12 18.09 0.98
CA ASP A 240 -10.91 18.91 -0.21
C ASP A 240 -9.72 18.38 -1.06
N LEU A 241 -9.56 17.05 -1.11
CA LEU A 241 -8.45 16.42 -1.84
C LEU A 241 -8.48 16.80 -3.32
N SER A 242 -7.36 17.32 -3.80
CA SER A 242 -7.23 17.87 -5.15
C SER A 242 -6.09 17.27 -5.95
N ALA A 243 -5.04 16.77 -5.29
CA ALA A 243 -3.93 16.08 -5.93
C ALA A 243 -3.40 14.90 -5.09
N ILE A 244 -3.03 13.82 -5.78
CA ILE A 244 -2.36 12.64 -5.21
C ILE A 244 -1.01 12.48 -5.93
N TYR A 245 0.07 12.37 -5.16
CA TYR A 245 1.40 12.04 -5.63
C TYR A 245 1.82 10.67 -5.11
N ILE A 246 2.11 9.73 -6.00
CA ILE A 246 2.63 8.41 -5.65
C ILE A 246 4.10 8.34 -6.08
N VAL A 247 5.00 8.21 -5.11
CA VAL A 247 6.44 8.14 -5.36
C VAL A 247 6.88 6.69 -5.51
N ASP A 248 7.67 6.39 -6.54
CA ASP A 248 8.18 5.05 -6.90
C ASP A 248 7.06 3.99 -6.90
N GLU A 249 6.06 4.17 -7.76
CA GLU A 249 4.84 3.36 -7.77
C GLU A 249 5.10 1.87 -8.06
N GLY A 250 6.22 1.55 -8.72
CA GLY A 250 6.68 0.17 -8.94
C GLY A 250 7.30 -0.50 -7.71
N SER A 251 7.43 0.19 -6.58
CA SER A 251 8.01 -0.39 -5.36
C SER A 251 7.15 -1.51 -4.77
N GLU A 252 7.78 -2.63 -4.40
CA GLU A 252 7.12 -3.75 -3.70
C GLU A 252 6.45 -3.29 -2.38
N SER A 253 6.97 -2.24 -1.72
CA SER A 253 6.42 -1.72 -0.46
C SER A 253 5.01 -1.13 -0.62
N HIS A 254 4.61 -0.76 -1.84
CA HIS A 254 3.24 -0.27 -2.12
C HIS A 254 2.21 -1.39 -2.20
N TYR A 255 2.62 -2.65 -2.24
CA TYR A 255 1.74 -3.82 -2.23
C TYR A 255 1.49 -4.27 -0.80
N GLU A 256 0.23 -4.38 -0.39
CA GLU A 256 -0.13 -5.03 0.87
C GLU A 256 0.15 -6.53 0.75
N VAL A 257 0.96 -7.07 1.66
CA VAL A 257 1.35 -8.49 1.64
C VAL A 257 0.25 -9.35 2.26
N ARG A 258 -0.52 -8.78 3.18
CA ARG A 258 -1.64 -9.47 3.83
C ARG A 258 -2.89 -9.39 2.96
N THR A 259 -3.84 -10.28 3.21
CA THR A 259 -5.17 -10.19 2.62
C THR A 259 -5.75 -8.79 2.82
N PRO A 260 -6.34 -8.16 1.78
CA PRO A 260 -6.65 -8.71 0.46
C PRO A 260 -5.63 -8.40 -0.67
N GLY A 261 -4.39 -8.03 -0.35
CA GLY A 261 -3.35 -7.89 -1.36
C GLY A 261 -3.46 -6.64 -2.25
N TRP A 262 -4.13 -5.59 -1.76
CA TRP A 262 -4.31 -4.34 -2.50
C TRP A 262 -2.98 -3.59 -2.70
N ASN A 263 -2.93 -2.73 -3.72
CA ASN A 263 -1.76 -1.90 -3.99
C ASN A 263 -2.12 -0.42 -4.15
N VAL A 264 -1.20 0.47 -3.77
CA VAL A 264 -1.42 1.92 -3.73
C VAL A 264 -1.76 2.50 -5.11
N ARG A 265 -1.07 2.06 -6.16
CA ARG A 265 -1.25 2.57 -7.53
C ARG A 265 -2.71 2.42 -7.97
N ASP A 266 -3.26 1.22 -7.83
CA ASP A 266 -4.60 0.91 -8.31
C ASP A 266 -5.67 1.60 -7.45
N VAL A 267 -5.46 1.69 -6.13
CA VAL A 267 -6.33 2.49 -5.24
C VAL A 267 -6.29 3.97 -5.62
N ALA A 268 -5.13 4.53 -5.94
CA ALA A 268 -4.98 5.91 -6.37
C ALA A 268 -5.70 6.18 -7.71
N ILE A 269 -5.64 5.24 -8.65
CA ILE A 269 -6.38 5.31 -9.92
C ILE A 269 -7.89 5.31 -9.66
N LEU A 270 -8.40 4.38 -8.84
CA LEU A 270 -9.82 4.33 -8.47
C LEU A 270 -10.25 5.64 -7.82
N ARG A 271 -9.46 6.14 -6.86
CA ARG A 271 -9.73 7.39 -6.15
C ARG A 271 -9.75 8.60 -7.10
N SER A 272 -8.77 8.71 -8.00
CA SER A 272 -8.70 9.76 -9.02
C SER A 272 -9.91 9.74 -9.96
N MET A 273 -10.35 8.56 -10.40
CA MET A 273 -11.48 8.42 -11.31
C MET A 273 -12.82 8.78 -10.67
N ARG A 274 -13.02 8.44 -9.39
CA ARG A 274 -14.30 8.68 -8.69
C ARG A 274 -14.53 10.14 -8.33
N ALA A 275 -13.49 10.84 -7.88
CA ALA A 275 -13.61 12.20 -7.34
C ALA A 275 -12.93 13.28 -8.20
N ALA A 276 -12.57 12.96 -9.45
CA ALA A 276 -11.89 13.87 -10.39
C ALA A 276 -10.64 14.55 -9.76
N ILE A 277 -9.83 13.75 -9.06
CA ILE A 277 -8.61 14.19 -8.38
C ILE A 277 -7.42 14.07 -9.35
N SER A 278 -6.53 15.07 -9.36
CA SER A 278 -5.29 14.98 -10.13
C SER A 278 -4.37 13.90 -9.57
N LEU A 279 -3.80 13.07 -10.43
CA LEU A 279 -2.99 11.93 -10.06
C LEU A 279 -1.62 12.01 -10.74
N HIS A 280 -0.58 12.05 -9.92
CA HIS A 280 0.79 12.16 -10.37
C HIS A 280 1.60 10.98 -9.82
N PHE A 281 2.20 10.22 -10.71
CA PHE A 281 3.22 9.24 -10.36
C PHE A 281 4.58 9.91 -10.50
N VAL A 282 5.49 9.70 -9.55
CA VAL A 282 6.81 10.34 -9.56
C VAL A 282 7.89 9.28 -9.32
N GLY A 283 8.82 9.12 -10.26
CA GLY A 283 9.87 8.10 -10.15
C GLY A 283 10.86 8.17 -11.29
N TYR A 284 11.87 7.29 -11.29
CA TYR A 284 12.89 7.26 -12.34
C TYR A 284 12.44 6.57 -13.62
N SER A 285 11.58 5.54 -13.49
CA SER A 285 11.04 4.75 -14.60
C SER A 285 9.67 4.23 -14.24
N PRO A 286 8.69 4.31 -15.15
CA PRO A 286 7.38 3.70 -14.94
C PRO A 286 7.50 2.18 -14.85
N SER A 287 6.67 1.58 -14.00
CA SER A 287 6.35 0.14 -14.02
C SER A 287 5.66 -0.25 -15.32
N SER A 288 5.66 -1.53 -15.66
CA SER A 288 5.01 -2.04 -16.89
C SER A 288 3.52 -1.67 -16.96
N GLU A 289 2.82 -1.66 -15.81
CA GLU A 289 1.40 -1.29 -15.78
C GLU A 289 1.19 0.20 -16.08
N ILE A 290 2.06 1.06 -15.56
CA ILE A 290 2.02 2.50 -15.84
C ILE A 290 2.46 2.80 -17.27
N ALA A 291 3.49 2.11 -17.77
CA ALA A 291 3.95 2.24 -19.15
C ALA A 291 2.79 1.94 -20.12
N ARG A 292 2.00 0.90 -19.87
CA ARG A 292 0.78 0.60 -20.63
C ARG A 292 -0.24 1.76 -20.59
N LEU A 293 -0.42 2.40 -19.44
CA LEU A 293 -1.33 3.55 -19.31
C LEU A 293 -0.83 4.77 -20.10
N ILE A 294 0.49 4.98 -20.14
CA ILE A 294 1.14 6.01 -20.96
C ILE A 294 0.92 5.72 -22.45
N GLU A 295 1.20 4.49 -22.89
CA GLU A 295 1.01 4.05 -24.28
C GLU A 295 -0.45 4.21 -24.74
N SER A 296 -1.41 3.89 -23.86
CA SER A 296 -2.84 4.07 -24.11
C SER A 296 -3.33 5.52 -24.03
N ARG A 297 -2.44 6.48 -23.74
CA ARG A 297 -2.74 7.91 -23.53
C ARG A 297 -3.75 8.20 -22.43
N TRP A 298 -3.88 7.29 -21.46
CA TRP A 298 -4.66 7.54 -20.25
C TRP A 298 -3.86 8.35 -19.21
N LEU A 299 -2.53 8.29 -19.31
CA LEU A 299 -1.57 8.99 -18.44
C LEU A 299 -0.56 9.76 -19.29
N ASP A 300 -0.37 11.05 -19.02
CA ASP A 300 0.68 11.84 -19.71
C ASP A 300 2.07 11.49 -19.16
N TYR A 301 3.10 11.50 -20.01
CA TYR A 301 4.49 11.26 -19.57
C TYR A 301 5.33 12.54 -19.66
N SER A 302 5.76 13.02 -18.50
CA SER A 302 6.71 14.14 -18.38
C SER A 302 8.12 13.57 -18.25
N SER A 303 8.79 13.44 -19.40
CA SER A 303 10.16 12.92 -19.47
C SER A 303 11.19 13.95 -19.02
N SER A 304 12.26 13.49 -18.38
CA SER A 304 13.45 14.30 -18.12
C SER A 304 14.63 13.73 -18.89
N LYS A 305 15.41 14.60 -19.54
CA LYS A 305 16.62 14.21 -20.28
C LYS A 305 17.84 14.59 -19.46
N SER A 306 18.76 13.64 -19.28
CA SER A 306 20.06 13.89 -18.67
C SER A 306 21.09 12.97 -19.31
N ARG A 307 22.34 13.42 -19.37
CA ARG A 307 23.47 12.59 -19.80
C ARG A 307 24.06 11.89 -18.57
N VAL A 308 24.34 10.61 -18.71
CA VAL A 308 24.99 9.79 -17.68
C VAL A 308 26.19 9.13 -18.34
N ASP A 309 27.35 9.20 -17.70
CA ASP A 309 28.54 8.53 -18.18
C ASP A 309 28.44 7.03 -17.92
N VAL A 310 28.40 6.24 -18.99
CA VAL A 310 28.28 4.78 -18.92
C VAL A 310 29.50 4.16 -19.57
N ALA A 311 30.24 3.36 -18.79
CA ALA A 311 31.32 2.53 -19.28
C ALA A 311 30.92 1.05 -19.15
N SER A 312 31.10 0.28 -20.24
CA SER A 312 30.80 -1.15 -20.27
C SER A 312 32.08 -1.99 -20.34
N PHE A 313 32.18 -3.00 -19.48
CA PHE A 313 33.31 -3.93 -19.44
C PHE A 313 32.79 -5.35 -19.66
N GLN A 314 33.21 -6.00 -20.75
CA GLN A 314 32.79 -7.36 -21.09
C GLN A 314 33.60 -8.40 -20.31
N GLN A 315 32.97 -9.49 -19.92
CA GLN A 315 33.63 -10.66 -19.34
C GLN A 315 34.29 -11.49 -20.46
N THR A 316 35.52 -11.97 -20.23
CA THR A 316 36.28 -12.71 -21.27
C THR A 316 36.32 -14.21 -20.98
N HIS A 317 36.37 -14.59 -19.71
CA HIS A 317 36.48 -15.96 -19.21
C HIS A 317 35.38 -16.33 -18.18
N GLY A 318 34.31 -15.54 -18.11
CA GLY A 318 33.24 -15.74 -17.13
C GLY A 318 33.63 -15.36 -15.69
N GLU A 319 34.64 -14.50 -15.55
CA GLU A 319 35.01 -13.81 -14.33
C GLU A 319 33.91 -12.85 -13.88
N LEU A 320 33.80 -12.64 -12.56
CA LEU A 320 32.82 -11.72 -11.99
C LEU A 320 33.10 -10.27 -12.37
N LEU A 321 34.36 -9.87 -12.17
CA LEU A 321 34.88 -8.54 -12.44
C LEU A 321 35.98 -8.67 -13.51
N PRO A 322 35.78 -8.13 -14.72
CA PRO A 322 36.82 -8.08 -15.74
C PRO A 322 38.05 -7.33 -15.22
N SER A 323 39.25 -7.77 -15.59
CA SER A 323 40.51 -7.15 -15.13
C SER A 323 40.59 -5.65 -15.43
N ARG A 324 40.04 -5.20 -16.56
CA ARG A 324 39.95 -3.79 -16.95
C ARG A 324 39.05 -2.95 -16.05
N LEU A 325 38.04 -3.56 -15.43
CA LEU A 325 37.16 -2.88 -14.48
C LEU A 325 37.85 -2.67 -13.12
N MET A 326 38.81 -3.54 -12.77
CA MET A 326 39.49 -3.48 -11.47
C MET A 326 40.26 -2.17 -11.27
N SER A 327 40.96 -1.67 -12.29
CA SER A 327 41.69 -0.39 -12.22
C SER A 327 40.74 0.80 -12.04
N GLU A 328 39.59 0.75 -12.69
CA GLU A 328 38.56 1.78 -12.63
C GLU A 328 37.91 1.86 -11.24
N ILE A 329 37.60 0.70 -10.66
CA ILE A 329 37.09 0.59 -9.28
C ILE A 329 38.12 1.20 -8.31
N ARG A 330 39.40 0.80 -8.37
CA ARG A 330 40.43 1.35 -7.47
C ARG A 330 40.58 2.87 -7.58
N ARG A 331 40.39 3.43 -8.77
CA ARG A 331 40.41 4.88 -8.99
C ARG A 331 39.21 5.56 -8.33
N ALA A 332 38.01 5.02 -8.55
CA ALA A 332 36.78 5.55 -7.97
C ALA A 332 36.75 5.46 -6.44
N MET A 333 37.34 4.42 -5.84
CA MET A 333 37.42 4.25 -4.37
C MET A 333 38.18 5.37 -3.67
N LYS A 334 39.14 6.02 -4.36
CA LYS A 334 39.87 7.17 -3.81
C LYS A 334 38.99 8.42 -3.67
N VAL A 335 37.90 8.47 -4.42
CA VAL A 335 36.96 9.61 -4.43
C VAL A 335 35.85 9.39 -3.39
N GLY A 336 35.36 8.16 -3.26
CA GLY A 336 34.28 7.86 -2.34
C GLY A 336 33.79 6.41 -2.42
N PRO A 337 32.71 6.08 -1.69
CA PRO A 337 32.16 4.75 -1.66
C PRO A 337 31.61 4.33 -3.02
N ILE A 338 31.75 3.05 -3.35
CA ILE A 338 31.23 2.45 -4.58
C ILE A 338 30.05 1.54 -4.24
N LEU A 339 28.95 1.72 -4.95
CA LEU A 339 27.78 0.86 -4.85
C LEU A 339 27.86 -0.26 -5.89
N PHE A 340 27.94 -1.50 -5.42
CA PHE A 340 27.76 -2.69 -6.27
C PHE A 340 26.31 -3.17 -6.23
N ILE A 341 25.68 -3.29 -7.41
CA ILE A 341 24.33 -3.86 -7.54
C ILE A 341 24.47 -5.29 -8.06
N SER A 342 23.98 -6.26 -7.28
CA SER A 342 23.97 -7.68 -7.66
C SER A 342 22.57 -8.29 -7.50
N PRO A 343 22.23 -9.36 -8.25
CA PRO A 343 20.95 -10.06 -8.07
C PRO A 343 20.78 -10.64 -6.66
N ARG A 344 19.54 -10.67 -6.15
CA ARG A 344 19.22 -11.28 -4.85
C ARG A 344 19.60 -12.77 -4.84
N LYS A 345 19.98 -13.28 -3.66
CA LYS A 345 20.19 -14.72 -3.40
C LYS A 345 18.96 -15.52 -3.86
N GLY A 346 19.19 -16.59 -4.62
CA GLY A 346 18.12 -17.47 -5.11
C GLY A 346 17.38 -17.01 -6.37
N TYR A 347 17.64 -15.80 -6.90
CA TYR A 347 17.06 -15.38 -8.19
C TYR A 347 17.73 -16.06 -9.38
N SER A 348 18.97 -16.52 -9.19
CA SER A 348 19.80 -17.11 -10.24
C SER A 348 19.76 -18.63 -10.26
N GLN A 349 18.56 -19.20 -10.15
CA GLN A 349 18.38 -20.65 -10.25
C GLN A 349 18.19 -21.14 -11.68
N ALA A 350 18.06 -20.22 -12.64
CA ALA A 350 18.05 -20.57 -14.05
C ALA A 350 19.33 -21.32 -14.42
N ILE A 351 19.16 -22.43 -15.11
CA ILE A 351 20.29 -23.20 -15.64
C ILE A 351 20.56 -22.83 -17.10
N THR A 352 21.83 -22.85 -17.48
CA THR A 352 22.33 -22.73 -18.86
C THR A 352 23.10 -23.97 -19.25
N CYS A 353 23.47 -24.11 -20.52
CA CYS A 353 24.38 -25.18 -20.92
C CYS A 353 25.83 -24.87 -20.55
N SER A 354 26.53 -25.80 -19.89
CA SER A 354 27.97 -25.66 -19.62
C SER A 354 28.81 -25.51 -20.89
N LYS A 355 28.37 -26.06 -22.03
CA LYS A 355 29.11 -26.05 -23.30
C LYS A 355 28.85 -24.79 -24.14
N CYS A 356 27.59 -24.39 -24.33
CA CYS A 356 27.23 -23.29 -25.24
C CYS A 356 26.59 -22.06 -24.57
N ARG A 357 26.43 -22.07 -23.24
CA ARG A 357 25.84 -20.98 -22.44
C ARG A 357 24.40 -20.57 -22.78
N ASN A 358 23.74 -21.20 -23.75
CA ASN A 358 22.32 -20.99 -24.01
C ASN A 358 21.46 -21.34 -22.77
N ILE A 359 20.41 -20.54 -22.55
CA ILE A 359 19.45 -20.71 -21.47
C ILE A 359 18.67 -22.00 -21.66
N ALA A 360 18.56 -22.79 -20.59
CA ALA A 360 17.75 -24.00 -20.59
C ALA A 360 16.26 -23.63 -20.52
N MET A 361 15.51 -23.99 -21.55
CA MET A 361 14.07 -23.75 -21.65
C MET A 361 13.32 -25.08 -21.59
N CYS A 362 12.17 -25.06 -20.91
CA CYS A 362 11.17 -26.11 -21.00
C CYS A 362 10.44 -26.01 -22.36
N LYS A 363 9.78 -27.09 -22.79
CA LYS A 363 8.94 -27.10 -23.99
C LYS A 363 7.82 -26.05 -23.95
N CYS A 364 7.35 -25.68 -22.76
CA CYS A 364 6.34 -24.62 -22.58
C CYS A 364 6.90 -23.18 -22.72
N GLY A 365 8.19 -23.01 -22.98
CA GLY A 365 8.87 -21.72 -23.02
C GLY A 365 9.34 -21.20 -21.66
N GLY A 366 8.96 -21.85 -20.56
CA GLY A 366 9.40 -21.47 -19.21
C GLY A 366 10.88 -21.81 -18.96
N LYS A 367 11.57 -20.94 -18.20
CA LYS A 367 12.95 -21.18 -17.76
C LYS A 367 13.02 -22.42 -16.87
N LEU A 368 14.06 -23.23 -17.05
CA LEU A 368 14.36 -24.35 -16.16
C LEU A 368 15.24 -23.88 -15.00
N SER A 369 14.90 -24.31 -13.79
CA SER A 369 15.59 -23.93 -12.56
C SER A 369 16.00 -25.12 -11.70
N GLN A 370 17.06 -24.97 -10.90
CA GLN A 370 17.55 -26.02 -10.01
C GLN A 370 17.85 -25.45 -8.61
N LYS A 371 17.18 -26.01 -7.58
CA LYS A 371 17.28 -25.55 -6.18
C LYS A 371 18.62 -25.81 -5.51
N ALA A 372 19.22 -26.95 -5.79
CA ALA A 372 20.52 -27.38 -5.34
C ALA A 372 21.19 -28.24 -6.42
N VAL A 373 22.51 -28.44 -6.35
CA VAL A 373 23.29 -29.23 -7.33
C VAL A 373 22.69 -30.62 -7.58
N ASN A 374 22.07 -31.22 -6.57
CA ASN A 374 21.47 -32.56 -6.62
C ASN A 374 19.93 -32.56 -6.63
N SER A 375 19.27 -31.40 -6.76
CA SER A 375 17.80 -31.35 -6.87
C SER A 375 17.35 -31.52 -8.31
N ALA A 376 16.13 -32.00 -8.53
CA ALA A 376 15.54 -32.05 -9.87
C ALA A 376 15.51 -30.67 -10.52
N VAL A 377 15.77 -30.62 -11.83
CA VAL A 377 15.56 -29.43 -12.65
C VAL A 377 14.05 -29.30 -12.88
N THR A 378 13.46 -28.15 -12.56
CA THR A 378 12.02 -27.91 -12.70
C THR A 378 11.74 -26.66 -13.53
N CYS A 379 10.67 -26.70 -14.31
CA CYS A 379 10.18 -25.52 -15.00
C CYS A 379 9.48 -24.56 -14.03
N VAL A 380 9.81 -23.27 -14.10
CA VAL A 380 9.18 -22.24 -13.25
C VAL A 380 7.72 -21.90 -13.64
N ILE A 381 7.26 -22.36 -14.81
CA ILE A 381 5.89 -22.11 -15.31
C ILE A 381 5.02 -23.35 -15.12
N CYS A 382 5.36 -24.47 -15.76
CA CYS A 382 4.51 -25.67 -15.74
C CYS A 382 4.86 -26.67 -14.63
N ALA A 383 5.84 -26.36 -13.76
CA ALA A 383 6.33 -27.21 -12.69
C ALA A 383 6.86 -28.60 -13.13
N GLN A 384 6.99 -28.87 -14.43
CA GLN A 384 7.49 -30.13 -14.94
C GLN A 384 8.94 -30.37 -14.49
N SER A 385 9.17 -31.51 -13.84
CA SER A 385 10.50 -32.00 -13.49
C SER A 385 11.18 -32.64 -14.70
N VAL A 386 12.45 -32.30 -14.91
CA VAL A 386 13.32 -32.82 -15.96
C VAL A 386 14.48 -33.54 -15.29
N SER A 387 14.48 -34.87 -15.34
CA SER A 387 15.54 -35.70 -14.77
C SER A 387 16.79 -35.78 -15.67
N GLU A 388 16.59 -35.83 -17.00
CA GLU A 388 17.66 -35.91 -18.00
C GLU A 388 17.68 -34.68 -18.89
N TRP A 389 18.12 -33.55 -18.32
CA TRP A 389 18.23 -32.32 -19.10
C TRP A 389 19.28 -32.45 -20.21
N LYS A 390 18.91 -32.09 -21.44
CA LYS A 390 19.83 -31.91 -22.57
C LYS A 390 19.58 -30.54 -23.21
N CYS A 391 20.66 -29.83 -23.53
CA CYS A 391 20.58 -28.55 -24.22
C CYS A 391 19.86 -28.71 -25.57
N THR A 392 18.84 -27.89 -25.82
CA THR A 392 18.11 -27.87 -27.10
C THR A 392 18.98 -27.41 -28.26
N TRP A 393 20.02 -26.62 -27.99
CA TRP A 393 20.92 -26.07 -28.99
C TRP A 393 22.08 -27.02 -29.35
N CYS A 394 22.93 -27.38 -28.37
CA CYS A 394 24.16 -28.14 -28.62
C CYS A 394 24.12 -29.60 -28.12
N ARG A 395 22.98 -30.06 -27.58
CA ARG A 395 22.77 -31.40 -26.99
C ARG A 395 23.66 -31.75 -25.79
N GLY A 396 24.43 -30.81 -25.24
CA GLY A 396 25.18 -31.02 -24.01
C GLY A 396 24.27 -31.37 -22.82
N ALA A 397 24.69 -32.33 -21.99
CA ALA A 397 23.89 -32.86 -20.88
C ALA A 397 24.18 -32.19 -19.52
N THR A 398 25.20 -31.34 -19.44
CA THR A 398 25.62 -30.71 -18.19
C THR A 398 24.97 -29.33 -18.04
N PRO A 399 24.06 -29.15 -17.08
CA PRO A 399 23.54 -27.83 -16.74
C PRO A 399 24.60 -27.04 -15.96
N PHE A 400 24.54 -25.72 -16.10
CA PHE A 400 25.36 -24.74 -15.40
C PHE A 400 24.45 -23.70 -14.77
N LEU A 401 24.51 -23.56 -13.45
CA LEU A 401 23.74 -22.54 -12.73
C LEU A 401 24.18 -21.13 -13.13
N LEU A 402 23.26 -20.34 -13.69
CA LEU A 402 23.56 -19.03 -14.29
C LEU A 402 23.91 -17.95 -13.27
N GLY A 403 23.80 -18.19 -11.96
CA GLY A 403 24.32 -17.19 -11.05
C GLY A 403 24.86 -17.66 -9.73
N ARG A 404 25.82 -16.85 -9.34
CA ARG A 404 26.47 -16.77 -8.04
C ARG A 404 25.58 -15.86 -7.21
N GLY A 405 25.04 -16.32 -6.09
CA GLY A 405 24.18 -15.48 -5.25
C GLY A 405 24.95 -14.25 -4.72
N SER A 406 24.22 -13.28 -4.18
CA SER A 406 24.78 -12.06 -3.57
C SER A 406 25.95 -12.33 -2.61
N ASP A 407 25.89 -13.43 -1.85
CA ASP A 407 26.94 -13.82 -0.88
C ASP A 407 28.28 -14.12 -1.58
N ARG A 408 28.21 -14.76 -2.76
CA ARG A 408 29.41 -15.08 -3.55
C ARG A 408 29.96 -13.84 -4.24
N PHE A 409 29.09 -12.94 -4.71
CA PHE A 409 29.50 -11.61 -5.19
C PHE A 409 30.24 -10.84 -4.09
N ALA A 410 29.67 -10.77 -2.89
CA ALA A 410 30.29 -10.08 -1.75
C ALA A 410 31.64 -10.70 -1.37
N TYR A 411 31.73 -12.03 -1.32
CA TYR A 411 32.99 -12.73 -1.05
C TYR A 411 34.06 -12.45 -2.12
N GLU A 412 33.72 -12.56 -3.41
CA GLU A 412 34.67 -12.35 -4.50
C GLU A 412 35.11 -10.87 -4.59
N ILE A 413 34.21 -9.91 -4.35
CA ILE A 413 34.55 -8.48 -4.27
C ILE A 413 35.47 -8.22 -3.07
N GLY A 414 35.13 -8.73 -1.89
CA GLY A 414 35.95 -8.56 -0.68
C GLY A 414 37.34 -9.19 -0.80
N ALA A 415 37.45 -10.34 -1.49
CA ALA A 415 38.74 -10.95 -1.80
C ALA A 415 39.54 -10.13 -2.82
N ALA A 416 38.87 -9.48 -3.78
CA ALA A 416 39.52 -8.69 -4.83
C ALA A 416 39.98 -7.29 -4.35
N PHE A 417 39.36 -6.77 -3.29
CA PHE A 417 39.69 -5.49 -2.65
C PHE A 417 39.79 -5.68 -1.12
N PRO A 418 40.87 -6.32 -0.61
CA PRO A 418 41.02 -6.55 0.83
C PRO A 418 41.39 -5.26 1.57
N GLY A 419 40.81 -5.06 2.76
CA GLY A 419 41.14 -3.94 3.65
C GLY A 419 40.59 -2.58 3.23
N THR A 420 39.58 -2.57 2.36
CA THR A 420 38.90 -1.35 1.85
C THR A 420 37.46 -1.27 2.27
#